data_AF-A0A417S289-F1
#
_entry.id   AF-A0A417S289-F1
#
_cell.length_a   1.000
_cell.length_b   1.000
_cell.length_c   1.000
_cell.angle_alpha   90.00
_cell.angle_beta   90.00
_cell.angle_gamma   90.00
#
_symmetry.space_group_name_H-M   'P 1'
#
loop_
_entity.id
_entity.type
_entity.pdbx_description
1 polymer ?
#
loop_
_entity_poly.entity_id
_entity_poly.type
_entity_poly.pdbx_seq_one_letter_code
_entity_poly.pdbx_strand_id
1 'polypeptide(L)' 'MKRVYIPLWLALKQAREAYGYPKDYGICACYDVENMGWCKDEVTRWYHFISVDGMPAYTLKR' A
#
# COMPACT_ATOMS: atom_id res chain seq x y z
N MET A 1 10.59 -7.46 -11.75
CA MET A 1 10.71 -6.02 -11.51
C MET A 1 10.90 -5.80 -10.00
N LYS A 2 11.80 -4.91 -9.56
CA LYS A 2 12.07 -4.68 -8.14
C LYS A 2 10.98 -3.76 -7.57
N ARG A 3 10.29 -4.17 -6.50
CA ARG A 3 9.28 -3.34 -5.83
C ARG A 3 9.95 -2.30 -4.93
N VAL A 4 9.41 -1.09 -4.89
CA VAL A 4 9.86 -0.02 -3.99
C VAL A 4 9.07 -0.04 -2.69
N TYR A 5 9.73 0.23 -1.57
CA TYR A 5 9.04 0.36 -0.29
C TYR A 5 8.40 1.76 -0.18
N ILE A 6 7.11 1.79 0.15
CA ILE A 6 6.38 3.01 0.47
C ILE A 6 5.74 2.83 1.86
N PRO A 7 6.05 3.68 2.85
CA PRO A 7 5.37 3.63 4.15
C PRO A 7 3.85 3.76 4.01
N LEU A 8 3.07 3.04 4.81
CA LEU A 8 1.62 2.97 4.66
C LEU A 8 0.96 4.35 4.69
N TRP A 9 1.38 5.21 5.60
CA TRP A 9 0.85 6.57 5.72
C TRP A 9 1.08 7.39 4.44
N LEU A 10 2.23 7.20 3.78
CA LEU A 10 2.61 7.92 2.58
C LEU A 10 1.81 7.41 1.38
N ALA A 11 1.69 6.08 1.22
CA ALA A 11 0.85 5.49 0.17
C ALA A 11 -0.59 5.98 0.30
N LEU A 12 -1.18 5.95 1.50
CA LEU A 12 -2.54 6.46 1.72
C LEU A 12 -2.65 7.96 1.46
N LYS A 13 -1.66 8.76 1.86
CA LYS A 13 -1.63 10.20 1.56
C LYS A 13 -1.63 10.44 0.04
N GLN A 14 -0.74 9.76 -0.68
CA GLN A 14 -0.61 9.88 -2.13
C GLN A 14 -1.89 9.47 -2.86
N ALA A 15 -2.52 8.35 -2.48
CA ALA A 15 -3.79 7.93 -3.08
C ALA A 15 -4.91 8.95 -2.86
N ARG A 16 -4.97 9.58 -1.67
CA ARG A 16 -5.96 10.61 -1.36
C ARG A 16 -5.74 11.88 -2.17
N GLU A 17 -4.49 12.31 -2.30
CA GLU A 17 -4.12 13.48 -3.10
C GLU A 17 -4.36 13.25 -4.60
N ALA A 18 -4.09 12.04 -5.10
CA ALA A 18 -4.25 11.70 -6.51
C ALA A 18 -5.70 11.43 -6.94
N TYR A 19 -6.49 10.75 -6.10
CA TYR A 19 -7.79 10.20 -6.49
C TYR A 19 -8.96 10.62 -5.59
N GLY A 20 -8.72 11.42 -4.55
CA GLY A 20 -9.78 11.95 -3.68
C GLY A 20 -10.38 10.93 -2.71
N TYR A 21 -9.65 9.86 -2.36
CA TYR A 21 -10.16 8.86 -1.42
C TYR A 21 -10.45 9.42 0.00
N PRO A 22 -11.44 8.87 0.72
CA PRO A 22 -11.71 9.20 2.11
C PRO A 22 -10.54 8.93 3.08
N LYS A 23 -10.55 9.61 4.24
CA LYS A 23 -9.48 9.49 5.26
C LYS A 23 -9.52 8.16 6.04
N ASP A 24 -10.68 7.53 6.12
CA ASP A 24 -10.92 6.25 6.77
C ASP A 24 -10.60 5.05 5.88
N TYR A 25 -10.40 5.26 4.57
CA TYR A 25 -10.03 4.20 3.65
C TYR A 25 -8.61 3.70 3.90
N GLY A 26 -8.48 2.37 3.94
CA GLY A 26 -7.22 1.65 4.09
C GLY A 26 -6.63 1.19 2.76
N ILE A 27 -5.48 0.50 2.82
CA ILE A 27 -4.69 0.16 1.62
C ILE A 27 -5.48 -0.63 0.57
N CYS A 28 -6.29 -1.61 0.98
CA CYS A 28 -7.11 -2.43 0.08
C CYS A 28 -8.29 -1.69 -0.54
N ALA A 29 -8.63 -0.49 -0.05
CA ALA A 29 -9.66 0.36 -0.64
C ALA A 29 -9.05 1.44 -1.57
N CYS A 30 -7.81 1.87 -1.28
CA CYS A 30 -7.12 2.89 -2.07
C CYS A 30 -6.34 2.33 -3.28
N TYR A 31 -6.00 1.04 -3.26
CA TYR A 31 -5.17 0.40 -4.29
C TYR A 31 -5.68 -0.99 -4.64
N ASP A 32 -5.50 -1.36 -5.90
CA ASP A 32 -5.60 -2.74 -6.36
C ASP A 32 -4.40 -3.53 -5.82
N VAL A 33 -4.63 -4.21 -4.69
CA VAL A 33 -3.61 -5.05 -4.05
C VAL A 33 -3.45 -6.35 -4.83
N GLU A 34 -2.28 -6.53 -5.45
CA GLU A 34 -1.94 -7.70 -6.27
C GLU A 34 -1.69 -8.95 -5.42
N ASN A 35 -1.15 -8.76 -4.21
CA ASN A 35 -0.80 -9.83 -3.28
C ASN A 35 -0.64 -9.26 -1.87
N MET A 36 -0.90 -10.07 -0.85
CA MET A 36 -0.70 -9.70 0.55
C MET A 36 -0.45 -10.93 1.41
N GLY A 37 0.11 -10.71 2.60
CA GLY A 37 0.33 -11.78 3.56
C GLY A 37 0.91 -11.26 4.86
N TRP A 38 1.45 -12.18 5.65
CA TRP A 38 2.07 -11.90 6.93
C TRP A 38 3.60 -12.00 6.82
N CYS A 39 4.29 -11.15 7.56
CA CYS A 39 5.70 -11.31 7.85
C CYS A 39 5.90 -12.49 8.82
N LYS A 40 7.17 -12.88 9.03
CA LYS A 40 7.54 -14.00 9.92
C LYS A 40 7.10 -13.78 11.38
N ASP A 41 6.82 -12.54 11.77
CA ASP A 41 6.31 -12.20 13.11
C ASP A 41 4.82 -12.52 13.28
N GLU A 42 4.12 -12.95 12.23
CA GLU A 42 2.69 -13.28 12.21
C GLU A 42 1.77 -12.12 12.66
N VAL A 43 2.31 -10.89 12.74
CA VAL A 43 1.60 -9.69 13.18
C VAL A 43 1.70 -8.58 12.13
N THR A 44 2.87 -8.40 11.54
CA THR A 44 3.05 -7.40 10.48
C THR A 44 2.55 -7.96 9.16
N ARG A 45 1.67 -7.23 8.49
CA ARG A 45 1.18 -7.55 7.15
C ARG A 45 1.98 -6.80 6.10
N TRP A 46 2.20 -7.44 4.95
CA TRP A 46 2.73 -6.80 3.76
C TRP A 46 1.67 -6.77 2.65
N TYR A 47 1.73 -5.74 1.81
CA TYR A 47 0.82 -5.55 0.67
C TYR A 47 1.63 -5.16 -0.56
N HIS A 48 1.37 -5.78 -1.70
CA HIS A 48 1.92 -5.44 -3.00
C HIS A 48 0.86 -4.72 -3.85
N PHE A 49 1.26 -3.62 -4.51
CA PHE A 49 0.36 -2.80 -5.33
C PHE A 49 1.17 -1.99 -6.35
N ILE A 50 0.49 -1.35 -7.30
CA ILE A 50 1.08 -0.35 -8.19
C ILE A 50 0.89 1.04 -7.56
N SER A 51 1.97 1.81 -7.40
CA SER A 51 1.92 3.16 -6.83
C SER A 51 1.15 4.12 -7.74
N VAL A 52 0.83 5.31 -7.23
CA VAL A 52 0.19 6.38 -8.01
C VAL A 52 1.03 6.81 -9.22
N ASP A 53 2.34 6.59 -9.17
CA ASP A 53 3.30 6.89 -10.23
C ASP A 53 3.50 5.72 -11.21
N GLY A 54 2.71 4.64 -11.08
CA GLY A 54 2.80 3.45 -11.93
C GLY A 54 3.93 2.48 -11.59
N MET A 55 4.59 2.65 -10.44
CA MET A 55 5.73 1.81 -10.04
C MET A 55 5.27 0.65 -9.14
N PRO A 56 5.75 -0.59 -9.35
CA PRO A 56 5.48 -1.67 -8.42
C PRO A 56 6.01 -1.35 -7.02
N ALA A 57 5.14 -1.43 -6.03
CA ALA A 57 5.41 -1.01 -4.66
C ALA A 57 4.98 -2.07 -3.64
N TYR A 58 5.50 -1.92 -2.42
CA TYR A 58 4.99 -2.62 -1.26
C TYR A 58 4.96 -1.75 -0.02
N THR A 59 4.07 -2.08 0.92
CA THR A 59 4.00 -1.46 2.24
C THR A 59 3.87 -2.49 3.34
N LEU A 60 4.15 -2.06 4.58
CA LEU A 60 4.01 -2.87 5.80
C LEU A 60 2.99 -2.21 6.73
N LYS A 61 2.14 -3.03 7.35
CA LYS A 61 1.16 -2.63 8.35
C LYS A 61 1.21 -3.57 9.54
N ARG A 62 1.60 -3.05 10.70
CA ARG A 62 1.40 -3.75 11.97
C ARG A 62 -0.07 -3.64 12.38
#